data_AF-A0A523GDD6-F1
#
_entry.id   AF-A0A523GDD6-F1
#
_cell.length_a   1.000
_cell.length_b   1.000
_cell.length_c   1.000
_cell.angle_alpha   90.00
_cell.angle_beta   90.00
_cell.angle_gamma   90.00
#
_symmetry.space_group_name_H-M   'P 1'
#
loop_
_entity.id
_entity.type
_entity.pdbx_description
1 polymer ?
#
loop_
_entity_poly.entity_id
_entity_poly.type
_entity_poly.pdbx_seq_one_letter_code
_entity_poly.pdbx_strand_id
1 'polypeptide(L)' 'LLVVDGRQSGSRGVDLIGLAQILLDLGAEDAMNLDGGGSSSFVVNGQLLNHPAGGTSEREIVSAISVICRSES' A
#
# COMPACT_ATOMS: atom_id res chain seq x y z
N LEU A 1 6.59 4.38 0.97
CA LEU A 1 5.52 3.38 1.21
C LEU A 1 5.12 2.81 -0.15
N LEU A 2 4.90 1.50 -0.23
CA LEU A 2 4.46 0.81 -1.44
C LEU A 2 3.18 0.05 -1.13
N VAL A 3 2.17 0.16 -2.01
CA VAL A 3 0.94 -0.63 -1.97
C VAL A 3 0.74 -1.22 -3.35
N VAL A 4 0.41 -2.51 -3.42
CA VAL A 4 0.10 -3.20 -4.67
C VAL A 4 -1.32 -3.73 -4.61
N ASP A 5 -2.19 -3.23 -5.49
CA ASP A 5 -3.54 -3.75 -5.64
C ASP A 5 -3.49 -5.21 -6.10
N GLY A 6 -4.46 -6.01 -5.65
CA GLY A 6 -4.53 -7.43 -5.99
C GLY A 6 -5.96 -7.94 -6.05
N ARG A 7 -6.12 -9.16 -6.58
CA ARG A 7 -7.43 -9.82 -6.76
C ARG A 7 -8.40 -9.07 -7.70
N GLN A 8 -7.88 -8.35 -8.68
CA GLN A 8 -8.66 -7.65 -9.71
C GLN A 8 -8.20 -7.98 -11.14
N SER A 9 -9.02 -7.71 -12.15
CA SER A 9 -8.71 -8.03 -13.56
C SER A 9 -7.43 -7.36 -14.06
N GLY A 10 -7.16 -6.14 -13.61
CA GLY A 10 -5.94 -5.38 -13.94
C GLY A 10 -4.73 -5.67 -13.04
N SER A 11 -4.90 -6.40 -11.93
CA SER A 11 -3.79 -6.80 -11.05
C SER A 11 -4.15 -8.01 -10.22
N ARG A 12 -3.40 -9.10 -10.40
CA ARG A 12 -3.51 -10.28 -9.54
C ARG A 12 -2.87 -10.07 -8.16
N GLY A 13 -2.12 -8.99 -7.98
CA GLY A 13 -1.21 -8.78 -6.85
C GLY A 13 0.17 -9.35 -7.16
N VAL A 14 1.07 -9.22 -6.20
CA VAL A 14 2.43 -9.76 -6.23
C VAL A 14 2.63 -10.70 -5.05
N ASP A 15 3.45 -11.73 -5.24
CA ASP A 15 3.95 -12.52 -4.11
C ASP A 15 5.06 -11.76 -3.36
N LEU A 16 5.50 -12.31 -2.22
CA LEU A 16 6.51 -11.65 -1.37
C LEU A 16 7.86 -11.46 -2.07
N ILE A 17 8.24 -12.37 -2.96
CA ILE A 17 9.52 -12.29 -3.68
C ILE A 17 9.45 -11.20 -4.75
N GLY A 18 8.35 -11.14 -5.50
CA GLY A 18 8.10 -10.06 -6.46
C GLY A 18 8.03 -8.70 -5.76
N LEU A 19 7.39 -8.63 -4.59
CA LEU A 19 7.35 -7.40 -3.80
C LEU A 19 8.75 -6.97 -3.33
N ALA A 20 9.56 -7.91 -2.85
CA ALA A 20 10.93 -7.64 -2.45
C ALA A 20 11.79 -7.13 -3.61
N GLN A 21 11.65 -7.73 -4.80
CA GLN A 21 12.37 -7.27 -5.99
C GLN A 21 11.97 -5.85 -6.38
N ILE A 22 10.68 -5.51 -6.36
CA ILE A 22 10.20 -4.16 -6.64
C ILE A 22 10.80 -3.15 -5.65
N LEU A 23 10.86 -3.50 -4.37
CA LEU A 23 11.43 -2.62 -3.35
C LEU A 23 12.94 -2.41 -3.54
N LEU A 24 13.68 -3.46 -3.90
CA LEU A 24 15.10 -3.36 -4.25
C LEU A 24 15.32 -2.46 -5.48
N ASP A 25 14.51 -2.65 -6.53
CA ASP A 25 14.60 -1.85 -7.76
C ASP A 25 14.26 -0.36 -7.52
N LEU A 26 13.42 -0.08 -6.52
CA LEU A 26 13.11 1.29 -6.06
C LEU A 26 14.17 1.87 -5.11
N GLY A 27 15.22 1.11 -4.78
CA GLY A 27 16.34 1.56 -3.94
C GLY A 27 16.10 1.42 -2.43
N ALA A 28 15.16 0.57 -2.00
CA ALA A 28 15.03 0.26 -0.58
C ALA A 28 16.22 -0.57 -0.11
N GLU A 29 16.91 -0.09 0.93
CA GLU A 29 17.99 -0.82 1.61
C GLU A 29 17.41 -1.83 2.62
N ASP A 30 16.44 -1.38 3.41
CA ASP A 30 15.66 -2.20 4.33
C ASP A 30 14.17 -2.10 4.01
N ALA A 31 13.46 -3.23 4.13
CA ALA A 31 12.03 -3.30 3.88
C ALA A 31 11.33 -4.26 4.85
N MET A 32 10.09 -3.92 5.22
CA MET A 32 9.21 -4.77 6.02
C MET A 32 7.85 -4.90 5.33
N ASN A 33 7.35 -6.13 5.24
CA ASN A 33 6.00 -6.38 4.76
C ASN A 33 4.98 -6.06 5.86
N LEU A 34 3.86 -5.44 5.47
CA LEU A 34 2.73 -5.13 6.35
C LEU A 34 1.52 -5.99 6.00
N ASP A 35 0.40 -5.79 6.71
CA ASP A 35 -0.84 -6.50 6.39
C ASP A 35 -1.32 -6.22 4.96
N GLY A 36 -1.78 -7.27 4.29
CA GLY A 36 -2.00 -7.32 2.85
C GLY A 36 -3.45 -7.60 2.46
N GLY A 37 -3.73 -7.53 1.17
CA GLY A 37 -5.03 -7.91 0.62
C GLY A 37 -6.09 -6.83 0.85
N GLY A 38 -7.27 -7.20 1.35
CA GLY A 38 -8.41 -6.28 1.48
C GLY A 38 -8.24 -5.19 2.53
N SER A 39 -7.19 -5.24 3.35
CA SER A 39 -6.84 -4.22 4.35
C SER A 39 -5.80 -3.21 3.85
N SER A 40 -5.24 -3.40 2.65
CA SER A 40 -4.28 -2.47 2.08
C SER A 40 -4.99 -1.26 1.45
N SER A 41 -4.99 -0.15 2.16
CA SER A 41 -5.49 1.15 1.68
C SER A 41 -4.37 2.19 1.68
N PHE A 42 -4.32 3.04 0.66
CA PHE A 42 -3.38 4.16 0.54
C PHE A 42 -4.13 5.47 0.30
N VAL A 43 -4.08 6.35 1.30
CA VAL A 43 -4.82 7.61 1.31
C VAL A 43 -3.84 8.79 1.27
N VAL A 44 -4.10 9.74 0.39
CA VAL A 44 -3.33 10.99 0.29
C VAL A 44 -4.30 12.17 0.33
N ASN A 45 -4.10 13.11 1.24
CA ASN A 45 -4.96 14.29 1.42
C ASN A 45 -6.47 13.96 1.53
N GLY A 46 -6.80 12.85 2.20
CA GLY A 46 -8.18 12.38 2.38
C GLY A 46 -8.79 11.66 1.18
N GLN A 47 -8.00 11.39 0.13
CA GLN A 47 -8.45 10.64 -1.05
C GLN A 47 -7.83 9.24 -1.09
N LEU A 48 -8.67 8.22 -1.22
CA LEU A 48 -8.24 6.84 -1.47
C LEU A 48 -7.68 6.74 -2.90
N LEU A 49 -6.43 6.29 -3.03
CA LEU A 49 -5.74 6.22 -4.32
C LEU A 49 -5.72 4.81 -4.94
N ASN A 50 -5.90 3.76 -4.14
CA ASN A 50 -5.83 2.37 -4.59
C ASN A 50 -7.21 1.69 -4.54
N HIS A 51 -7.29 0.43 -4.97
CA HIS A 51 -8.54 -0.35 -4.99
C HIS A 51 -8.47 -1.53 -4.01
N PRO A 52 -8.87 -1.33 -2.74
CA PRO A 52 -8.89 -2.40 -1.74
C PRO A 52 -9.73 -3.58 -2.23
N ALA A 53 -9.12 -4.75 -2.37
CA ALA A 53 -9.75 -5.98 -2.90
C ALA A 53 -10.50 -5.81 -4.24
N GLY A 54 -10.13 -4.83 -5.07
CA GLY A 54 -10.78 -4.54 -6.35
C GLY A 54 -12.09 -3.75 -6.25
N GLY A 55 -12.40 -3.19 -5.07
CA GLY A 55 -13.54 -2.29 -4.84
C GLY A 55 -13.13 -0.82 -4.70
N THR A 56 -14.10 0.04 -4.37
CA THR A 56 -13.91 1.49 -4.16
C THR A 56 -14.10 1.92 -2.70
N SER A 57 -14.26 0.96 -1.78
CA SER A 57 -14.50 1.22 -0.36
C SER A 57 -13.37 0.67 0.49
N GLU A 58 -12.96 1.44 1.49
CA GLU A 58 -11.99 1.02 2.49
C GLU A 58 -12.60 0.00 3.47
N ARG A 59 -11.78 -0.91 3.98
CA ARG A 59 -12.13 -1.76 5.12
C ARG A 59 -11.69 -1.08 6.41
N GLU A 60 -12.49 -1.20 7.48
CA GLU A 60 -12.04 -0.78 8.82
C GLU A 60 -10.79 -1.57 9.25
N ILE A 61 -9.76 -0.83 9.69
CA ILE A 61 -8.49 -1.36 10.17
C ILE A 61 -8.19 -0.81 11.57
N VAL A 62 -7.41 -1.56 12.35
CA VAL A 62 -7.11 -1.21 13.76
C VAL A 62 -5.92 -0.24 13.88
N SER A 63 -5.03 -0.22 12.88
CA SER A 63 -3.82 0.60 12.89
C SER A 63 -3.43 1.06 11.49
N ALA A 64 -2.76 2.20 11.41
CA ALA A 64 -2.26 2.79 10.17
C ALA A 64 -0.88 3.42 10.36
N ILE A 65 -0.12 3.51 9.26
CA ILE A 65 1.13 4.28 9.20
C ILE A 65 0.85 5.54 8.40
N SER A 66 1.19 6.70 8.96
CA SER A 66 0.99 8.01 8.32
C SER A 66 2.32 8.74 8.14
N VAL A 67 2.43 9.45 7.02
CA VAL A 67 3.52 10.39 6.76
C VAL A 67 2.91 11.78 6.82
N ILE A 68 3.39 12.61 7.75
CA ILE A 68 2.94 13.99 7.92
C ILE A 68 4.08 14.93 7.55
N CYS A 69 3.78 15.94 6.73
CA CYS A 69 4.72 17.03 6.51
C CYS A 69 4.61 18.00 7.67
N ARG A 70 5.72 18.26 8.37
CA ARG A 70 5.76 19.30 9.40
C ARG A 70 6.01 20.63 8.71
N SER A 71 5.04 21.55 8.81
CA SER A 71 5.29 22.95 8.44
C SER A 71 6.13 23.57 9.56
N GLU A 72 7.36 23.95 9.24
CA GLU A 72 8.14 24.87 10.07
C GLU A 72 7.55 26.28 9.87
N SER A 73 7.32 27.01 10.97
CA SER A 73 6.80 28.39 10.98
C SER A 73 7.92 29.40 10.92
#